data_AF-A0A6G2FUI9-F1
#
_entry.id   AF-A0A6G2FUI9-F1
#
_cell.length_a   1.000
_cell.length_b   1.000
_cell.length_c   1.000
_cell.angle_alpha   90.00
_cell.angle_beta   90.00
_cell.angle_gamma   90.00
#
_symmetry.space_group_name_H-M   'P 1'
#
loop_
_entity.id
_entity.type
_entity.pdbx_description
1 polymer ?
#
loop_
_entity_poly.entity_id
_entity_poly.type
_entity_poly.pdbx_seq_one_letter_code
_entity_poly.pdbx_strand_id
1 'polypeptide(L)'
;MGWRGYALPHLLERYSTTAAALVVGVGWAVWHLPLFFVQGTRQSGPFAVYLLGVVGLSVVLAWLYVRAKGSVLLVAVFHAQWNVFDSGVLFALSGESPLLAPAASAAVVWAAALLLVALDGETMRSSRPGTAPPGRGSPAE
;
A
#
# COMPACT_ATOMS: atom_id res chain seq x y z
N MET A 1 8.17 5.38 -7.18
CA MET A 1 8.62 4.30 -8.09
C MET A 1 9.36 3.16 -7.39
N GLY A 2 10.45 3.37 -6.62
CA GLY A 2 11.26 2.28 -6.04
C GLY A 2 10.53 1.19 -5.25
N TRP A 3 9.58 1.55 -4.37
CA TRP A 3 8.85 0.57 -3.56
C TRP A 3 8.00 -0.42 -4.36
N ARG A 4 7.41 0.02 -5.47
CA ARG A 4 6.47 -0.78 -6.28
C ARG A 4 7.03 -1.24 -7.61
N GLY A 5 8.02 -0.52 -8.14
CA GLY A 5 8.72 -0.87 -9.37
C GLY A 5 9.98 -1.71 -9.16
N TYR A 6 10.52 -1.76 -7.93
CA TYR A 6 11.72 -2.55 -7.63
C TYR A 6 11.51 -3.46 -6.41
N ALA A 7 11.31 -2.91 -5.21
CA ALA A 7 11.31 -3.72 -3.98
C ALA A 7 10.18 -4.76 -3.96
N LEU A 8 8.93 -4.37 -4.27
CA LEU A 8 7.79 -5.27 -4.26
C LEU A 8 7.94 -6.45 -5.24
N PRO A 9 8.28 -6.26 -6.54
CA PRO A 9 8.50 -7.37 -7.47
C PRO A 9 9.49 -8.42 -6.95
N HIS A 10 10.65 -7.99 -6.43
CA HIS A 10 11.68 -8.91 -5.91
C HIS A 10 11.21 -9.64 -4.65
N LEU A 11 10.42 -8.99 -3.79
CA LEU A 11 9.84 -9.65 -2.62
C LEU A 11 8.77 -10.66 -3.02
N LEU A 12 7.98 -10.38 -4.06
CA LEU A 12 6.98 -11.32 -4.57
C LEU A 12 7.63 -12.62 -5.07
N GLU A 13 8.87 -12.62 -5.54
CA GLU A 13 9.57 -13.86 -5.95
C GLU A 13 9.70 -14.89 -4.82
N ARG A 14 9.65 -14.46 -3.56
CA ARG A 14 9.92 -15.31 -2.38
C ARG A 14 8.80 -15.31 -1.34
N TYR A 15 7.96 -14.28 -1.34
CA TYR A 15 6.95 -14.05 -0.31
C TYR A 15 5.57 -13.88 -0.94
N SER A 16 4.52 -14.18 -0.16
CA SER A 16 3.16 -13.88 -0.58
C SER A 16 2.94 -12.37 -0.73
N THR A 17 1.95 -11.97 -1.52
CA THR A 17 1.57 -10.56 -1.69
C THR A 17 1.38 -9.85 -0.36
N THR A 18 0.72 -10.50 0.61
CA THR A 18 0.53 -9.94 1.95
C THR A 18 1.87 -9.72 2.67
N ALA A 19 2.73 -10.73 2.74
CA ALA A 19 4.01 -10.63 3.43
C ALA A 19 4.94 -9.61 2.76
N ALA A 20 5.04 -9.62 1.44
CA ALA A 20 5.79 -8.64 0.67
C ALA A 20 5.28 -7.21 0.92
N ALA A 21 3.95 -7.02 0.98
CA ALA A 21 3.34 -5.72 1.25
C ALA A 21 3.66 -5.21 2.66
N LEU A 22 3.63 -6.08 3.68
CA LEU A 22 3.97 -5.72 5.06
C LEU A 22 5.44 -5.29 5.17
N VAL A 23 6.36 -6.05 4.57
CA VAL A 23 7.80 -5.69 4.55
C VAL A 23 8.01 -4.33 3.88
N VAL A 24 7.40 -4.11 2.71
CA VAL A 24 7.50 -2.81 2.04
C VAL A 24 6.85 -1.70 2.86
N GLY A 25 5.72 -1.95 3.50
CA GLY A 25 5.00 -0.98 4.32
C GLY A 25 5.81 -0.51 5.53
N VAL A 26 6.42 -1.46 6.24
CA VAL A 26 7.31 -1.16 7.37
C VAL A 26 8.57 -0.42 6.90
N GLY A 27 9.20 -0.87 5.80
CA GLY A 27 10.35 -0.18 5.23
C GLY A 27 10.03 1.25 4.81
N TRP A 28 8.84 1.47 4.25
CA TRP A 28 8.35 2.79 3.86
C TRP A 28 8.09 3.68 5.09
N ALA A 29 7.51 3.13 6.17
CA ALA A 29 7.31 3.84 7.43
C ALA A 29 8.66 4.30 8.03
N VAL A 30 9.63 3.38 8.10
CA VAL A 30 10.97 3.66 8.63
C VAL A 30 11.70 4.71 7.79
N TRP A 31 11.54 4.70 6.46
CA TRP A 31 12.12 5.73 5.60
C TRP A 31 11.59 7.15 5.91
N HIS A 32 10.37 7.27 6.44
CA HIS A 32 9.81 8.57 6.87
C HIS A 32 10.19 8.97 8.29
N LEU A 33 10.72 8.04 9.10
CA LEU A 33 11.01 8.27 10.51
C LEU A 33 11.84 9.55 10.78
N PRO A 34 12.87 9.90 9.97
CA PRO A 34 13.62 11.14 10.18
C PRO A 34 12.75 12.41 10.18
N LEU A 35 11.67 12.45 9.38
CA LEU A 35 10.79 13.62 9.27
C LEU A 35 10.00 13.88 10.56
N PHE A 36 9.75 12.86 11.37
CA PHE A 36 9.05 12.98 12.65
C PHE A 36 9.89 13.71 13.71
N PHE A 37 11.20 13.84 13.50
CA PHE A 37 12.09 14.62 14.36
C PHE A 37 12.26 16.07 13.89
N VAL A 38 11.72 16.44 12.72
CA VAL A 38 11.78 17.81 12.19
C VAL A 38 10.54 18.58 12.63
N GLN A 39 10.74 19.58 13.50
CA GLN A 39 9.66 20.44 13.99
C GLN A 39 9.02 21.25 12.85
N GLY A 40 7.71 21.46 12.94
CA GLY A 40 6.94 22.23 11.95
C GLY A 40 6.56 21.46 10.68
N THR A 41 6.95 20.19 10.55
CA THR A 41 6.47 19.33 9.45
C THR A 41 5.08 18.78 9.76
N ARG A 42 4.30 18.43 8.72
CA ARG A 42 3.03 17.69 8.88
C ARG A 42 3.19 16.36 9.61
N GLN A 43 4.40 15.81 9.63
CA GLN A 43 4.72 14.55 10.28
C GLN A 43 4.94 14.68 11.80
N SER A 44 4.78 15.86 12.42
CA SER A 44 4.96 16.02 13.87
C SER A 44 3.92 15.30 14.76
N GLY A 45 3.04 14.48 14.19
CA GLY A 45 2.07 13.65 14.90
C GLY A 45 2.64 12.31 15.39
N PRO A 46 1.82 11.43 15.99
CA PRO A 46 2.29 10.15 16.50
C PRO A 46 2.74 9.21 15.38
N PHE A 47 4.02 8.83 15.38
CA PHE A 47 4.59 7.90 14.40
C PHE A 47 3.83 6.57 14.32
N ALA A 48 3.31 6.07 15.44
CA ALA A 48 2.55 4.82 15.48
C ALA A 48 1.30 4.86 14.58
N VAL A 49 0.57 5.99 14.56
CA VAL A 49 -0.63 6.14 13.72
C VAL A 49 -0.24 6.15 12.24
N TYR A 50 0.84 6.88 11.91
CA TYR A 50 1.39 6.90 10.55
C TYR A 50 1.86 5.52 10.09
N LEU A 51 2.60 4.79 10.95
CA LEU A 51 3.07 3.45 10.69
C LEU A 51 1.90 2.50 10.39
N LEU A 52 0.85 2.54 11.22
CA LEU A 52 -0.32 1.69 11.01
C LEU A 52 -1.02 2.04 9.68
N GLY A 53 -1.21 3.33 9.38
CA GLY A 53 -1.84 3.79 8.14
C GLY A 53 -1.06 3.37 6.90
N VAL A 54 0.26 3.63 6.87
CA VAL A 54 1.09 3.36 5.69
C VAL A 54 1.31 1.86 5.46
N VAL A 55 1.36 1.05 6.51
CA VAL A 55 1.44 -0.41 6.40
C VAL A 55 0.14 -0.97 5.80
N GLY A 56 -1.02 -0.55 6.30
CA GLY A 56 -2.30 -0.95 5.73
C GLY A 56 -2.42 -0.51 4.27
N LEU A 57 -2.00 0.71 3.93
CA LEU A 57 -2.05 1.23 2.57
C LEU A 57 -1.14 0.40 1.67
N SER A 58 0.01 -0.03 2.21
CA SER A 58 0.94 -0.87 1.47
C SER A 58 0.30 -2.18 1.01
N VAL A 59 -0.56 -2.79 1.85
CA VAL A 59 -1.33 -4.00 1.51
C VAL A 59 -2.29 -3.73 0.34
N VAL A 60 -3.06 -2.64 0.39
CA VAL A 60 -3.98 -2.24 -0.69
C VAL A 60 -3.24 -2.00 -2.00
N LEU A 61 -2.10 -1.28 -1.95
CA LEU A 61 -1.31 -0.99 -3.15
C LEU A 61 -0.65 -2.24 -3.73
N ALA A 62 -0.24 -3.20 -2.90
CA ALA A 62 0.32 -4.47 -3.38
C ALA A 62 -0.74 -5.34 -4.05
N TRP A 63 -1.95 -5.40 -3.49
CA TRP A 63 -3.10 -6.04 -4.14
C TRP A 63 -3.37 -5.42 -5.51
N LEU A 64 -3.46 -4.08 -5.58
CA LEU A 64 -3.69 -3.36 -6.82
C LEU A 64 -2.58 -3.65 -7.84
N TYR A 65 -1.31 -3.65 -7.41
CA TYR A 65 -0.18 -3.96 -8.26
C TYR A 65 -0.31 -5.34 -8.92
N VAL A 66 -0.65 -6.38 -8.15
CA VAL A 66 -0.79 -7.75 -8.66
C VAL A 66 -1.99 -7.86 -9.59
N ARG A 67 -3.16 -7.30 -9.21
CA ARG A 67 -4.37 -7.30 -10.04
C ARG A 67 -4.21 -6.51 -11.33
N ALA A 68 -3.42 -5.44 -11.29
CA ALA A 68 -3.07 -4.61 -12.44
C ALA A 68 -1.90 -5.20 -13.27
N LYS A 69 -1.56 -6.48 -13.08
CA LYS A 69 -0.49 -7.19 -13.81
C LYS A 69 0.86 -6.47 -13.74
N GLY A 70 1.17 -5.90 -12.59
CA GLY A 70 2.42 -5.19 -12.33
C GLY A 70 2.47 -3.74 -12.83
N SER A 71 1.34 -3.14 -13.20
CA SER A 71 1.30 -1.74 -13.65
C SER A 71 1.64 -0.76 -12.52
N VAL A 72 2.86 -0.23 -12.56
CA VAL A 72 3.31 0.81 -11.63
C VAL A 72 2.53 2.12 -11.82
N LEU A 73 2.10 2.42 -13.05
CA LEU A 73 1.33 3.63 -13.35
C LEU A 73 -0.02 3.64 -12.61
N LEU A 74 -0.77 2.54 -12.65
CA LEU A 74 -2.06 2.45 -11.96
C LEU A 74 -1.89 2.59 -10.45
N VAL A 75 -0.85 1.98 -9.89
CA VAL A 75 -0.52 2.13 -8.47
C VAL A 75 -0.11 3.57 -8.13
N ALA A 76 0.64 4.25 -9.00
CA ALA A 76 1.05 5.62 -8.80
C ALA A 76 -0.13 6.60 -8.85
N VAL A 77 -1.07 6.41 -9.78
CA VAL A 77 -2.29 7.23 -9.88
C VAL A 77 -3.17 7.04 -8.63
N PHE A 78 -3.39 5.79 -8.21
CA PHE A 78 -4.16 5.52 -7.00
C PHE A 78 -3.49 6.13 -5.76
N HIS A 79 -2.17 6.00 -5.64
CA HIS A 79 -1.41 6.62 -4.55
C HIS A 79 -1.56 8.16 -4.56
N ALA A 80 -1.44 8.80 -5.72
CA ALA A 80 -1.61 10.24 -5.84
C ALA A 80 -3.00 10.69 -5.39
N GLN A 81 -4.05 9.97 -5.80
CA GLN A 81 -5.41 10.18 -5.32
C GLN A 81 -5.53 9.99 -3.80
N TRP A 82 -4.87 8.96 -3.25
CA TRP A 82 -4.85 8.71 -1.81
C TRP A 82 -4.23 9.88 -1.04
N ASN A 83 -3.12 10.45 -1.51
CA ASN A 83 -2.49 11.60 -0.86
C ASN A 83 -3.41 12.83 -0.80
N VAL A 84 -4.28 13.01 -1.79
CA VAL A 84 -5.28 14.09 -1.78
C VAL A 84 -6.34 13.82 -0.72
N PHE A 85 -6.85 12.58 -0.67
CA PHE A 85 -7.87 12.18 0.30
C PHE A 85 -7.35 12.25 1.74
N ASP A 86 -6.13 11.77 1.96
CA ASP A 86 -5.46 11.70 3.27
C ASP A 86 -4.82 13.05 3.68
N SER A 87 -4.98 14.10 2.87
CA SER A 87 -4.44 15.43 3.17
C SER A 87 -4.99 16.05 4.47
N GLY A 88 -6.09 15.50 5.00
CA GLY A 88 -6.72 15.94 6.25
C GLY A 88 -7.43 17.29 6.14
N VAL A 89 -7.47 17.90 4.94
CA VAL A 89 -8.04 19.24 4.73
C VAL A 89 -9.49 19.32 5.21
N LEU A 90 -10.31 18.31 4.94
CA LEU A 90 -11.73 18.31 5.35
C LEU A 90 -11.90 18.24 6.87
N PHE A 91 -11.04 17.51 7.59
CA PHE A 91 -11.07 17.41 9.04
C PHE A 91 -10.45 18.63 9.75
N ALA A 92 -9.46 19.27 9.11
CA ALA A 92 -8.91 20.52 9.63
C ALA A 92 -9.97 21.63 9.64
N LEU A 93 -10.89 21.61 8.67
CA LEU A 93 -12.00 22.57 8.59
C LEU A 93 -13.13 22.27 9.61
N SER A 94 -13.22 21.05 10.14
CA SER A 94 -14.26 20.67 11.10
C SER A 94 -13.91 20.98 12.56
N GLY A 95 -12.68 21.43 12.85
CA GLY A 95 -12.24 21.76 14.22
C GLY A 95 -12.05 20.54 15.13
N GLU A 96 -12.01 19.35 14.55
CA GLU A 96 -11.82 18.09 15.29
C GLU A 96 -10.38 17.88 15.76
N SER A 97 -10.20 16.91 16.66
CA SER A 97 -8.88 16.53 17.15
C SER A 97 -7.93 16.21 15.99
N PRO A 98 -6.68 16.70 16.01
CA PRO A 98 -5.70 16.43 14.96
C PRO A 98 -5.32 14.94 14.83
N LEU A 99 -5.73 14.10 15.80
CA LEU A 99 -5.55 12.65 15.74
C LEU A 99 -6.69 11.90 15.07
N LEU A 100 -7.89 12.50 15.01
CA LEU A 100 -9.07 11.79 14.53
C LEU A 100 -8.98 11.47 13.04
N ALA A 101 -8.55 12.45 12.23
CA ALA A 101 -8.38 12.28 10.79
C ALA A 101 -7.39 11.15 10.43
N PRO A 102 -6.13 11.13 10.93
CA PRO A 102 -5.20 10.06 10.59
C PRO A 102 -5.62 8.71 11.18
N ALA A 103 -6.28 8.68 12.35
CA ALA A 103 -6.80 7.43 12.92
C ALA A 103 -7.96 6.86 12.08
N ALA A 104 -8.90 7.69 11.66
CA ALA A 104 -10.01 7.29 10.80
C ALA A 104 -9.50 6.80 9.43
N SER A 105 -8.53 7.51 8.86
CA SER A 105 -7.86 7.10 7.62
C SER A 105 -7.21 5.71 7.76
N ALA A 106 -6.41 5.50 8.82
CA ALA A 106 -5.81 4.20 9.11
C ALA A 106 -6.88 3.10 9.26
N ALA A 107 -7.98 3.37 9.97
CA ALA A 107 -9.07 2.42 10.14
C ALA A 107 -9.74 2.04 8.79
N VAL A 108 -10.03 3.02 7.93
CA VAL A 108 -10.60 2.79 6.59
C VAL A 108 -9.67 1.95 5.73
N VAL A 109 -8.38 2.27 5.76
CA VAL A 109 -7.36 1.53 5.01
C VAL A 109 -7.25 0.09 5.51
N TRP A 110 -7.26 -0.14 6.82
CA TRP A 110 -7.21 -1.49 7.38
C TRP A 110 -8.49 -2.27 7.09
N ALA A 111 -9.65 -1.64 7.15
CA ALA A 111 -10.90 -2.26 6.73
C ALA A 111 -10.80 -2.72 5.26
N ALA A 112 -10.33 -1.86 4.36
CA ALA A 112 -10.10 -2.21 2.96
C ALA A 112 -9.08 -3.33 2.80
N ALA A 113 -7.93 -3.25 3.48
CA ALA A 113 -6.88 -4.27 3.43
C ALA A 113 -7.39 -5.64 3.91
N LEU A 114 -8.11 -5.68 5.03
CA LEU A 114 -8.68 -6.91 5.59
C LEU A 114 -9.77 -7.48 4.68
N LEU A 115 -10.63 -6.63 4.10
CA LEU A 115 -11.61 -7.06 3.11
C LEU A 115 -10.94 -7.65 1.87
N LEU A 116 -9.86 -7.05 1.36
CA LEU A 116 -9.11 -7.59 0.23
C LEU A 116 -8.45 -8.93 0.57
N VAL A 117 -7.89 -9.09 1.77
CA VAL A 117 -7.33 -10.36 2.25
C VAL A 117 -8.41 -11.43 2.39
N ALA A 118 -9.60 -11.07 2.87
CA ALA A 118 -10.71 -12.00 3.05
C ALA A 118 -11.37 -12.40 1.72
N LEU A 119 -11.60 -11.43 0.82
CA LEU A 119 -12.39 -11.61 -0.40
C LEU A 119 -11.54 -12.03 -1.61
N ASP A 120 -10.26 -11.65 -1.66
CA ASP A 120 -9.32 -11.99 -2.75
C ASP A 120 -8.08 -12.70 -2.20
N GLY A 121 -8.33 -13.66 -1.30
CA GLY A 121 -7.29 -14.40 -0.60
C GLY A 121 -6.35 -15.17 -1.54
N GLU A 122 -6.79 -15.57 -2.73
CA GLU A 122 -5.94 -16.20 -3.74
C GLU A 122 -4.83 -15.26 -4.20
N THR A 123 -5.20 -14.03 -4.60
CA THR A 123 -4.23 -13.00 -4.98
C THR A 123 -3.31 -12.68 -3.80
N MET A 124 -3.88 -12.54 -2.60
CA MET A 124 -3.15 -12.11 -1.40
C MET A 124 -2.18 -13.17 -0.83
N ARG A 125 -2.44 -14.45 -1.10
CA ARG A 125 -1.53 -15.56 -0.76
C ARG A 125 -0.55 -15.91 -1.89
N SER A 126 -0.80 -15.46 -3.12
CA SER A 126 0.08 -15.72 -4.26
C SER A 126 1.40 -14.95 -4.17
N SER A 127 2.42 -15.49 -4.84
CA SER A 127 3.77 -14.93 -4.94
C SER A 127 4.11 -14.51 -6.39
N ARG A 128 3.12 -14.34 -7.27
CA ARG A 128 3.37 -14.03 -8.70
C ARG A 128 2.50 -12.87 -9.18
N PRO A 129 3.07 -11.78 -9.71
CA PRO A 129 2.34 -10.91 -10.62
C PRO A 129 1.96 -11.79 -11.82
N GLY A 130 0.66 -11.90 -12.13
CA GLY A 130 0.19 -12.80 -13.18
C GLY A 130 0.81 -12.50 -14.54
N THR A 131 1.89 -13.18 -14.88
CA THR A 131 2.42 -13.31 -16.24
C THR A 131 2.26 -14.77 -16.65
N ALA A 132 1.05 -15.14 -17.08
CA ALA A 132 0.91 -16.21 -18.05
C ALA A 132 0.90 -15.54 -19.43
N PRO A 133 1.89 -15.77 -20.31
CA PRO A 133 1.69 -15.54 -21.73
C PRO A 133 0.56 -16.48 -22.19
N PRO A 134 -0.25 -16.12 -23.20
CA PRO A 134 -1.11 -17.10 -23.84
C PRO A 134 -0.20 -18.19 -24.39
N GLY A 135 -0.27 -19.39 -23.80
CA GLY A 135 0.29 -20.58 -24.41
C GLY A 135 -0.38 -20.73 -25.77
N ARG A 136 0.32 -20.32 -26.83
CA ARG A 136 -0.09 -20.69 -28.18
C ARG A 136 0.02 -22.21 -28.22
N GLY A 137 -1.13 -22.87 -28.28
CA GLY A 137 -1.17 -24.23 -28.74
C GLY A 137 -0.57 -24.31 -30.14
N SER A 138 0.23 -25.34 -30.39
CA SER A 138 -0.18 -26.37 -31.33
C SER A 138 0.55 -27.68 -31.02
N PRO A 139 -0.10 -28.84 -31.21
CA PRO A 139 0.58 -30.13 -31.17
C PRO A 139 1.43 -30.30 -32.43
N ALA A 140 2.62 -30.86 -32.26
CA ALA A 140 3.39 -31.51 -33.31
C ALA A 140 4.14 -32.65 -32.65
N GLU A 141 3.58 -33.86 -32.68
CA GLU A 141 3.93 -34.95 -33.62
C GLU A 141 2.90 -36.09 -33.47
#